data_AF-A0A1W1IIS2-F1
#
_entry.id   AF-A0A1W1IIS2-F1
#
_cell.length_a   1.000
_cell.length_b   1.000
_cell.length_c   1.000
_cell.angle_alpha   90.00
_cell.angle_beta   90.00
_cell.angle_gamma   90.00
#
_symmetry.space_group_name_H-M   'P 1'
#
loop_
_entity.id
_entity.type
_entity.pdbx_description
1 polymer ?
#
loop_
_entity_poly.entity_id
_entity_poly.type
_entity_poly.pdbx_seq_one_letter_code
_entity_poly.pdbx_strand_id
1 'polypeptide(L)'
;MENRQNGVVLLTALKDTLKREKEALMANDSIAFDNIVTEKQDFLGRLEEASFEGCNRVAIEQEVLEIKELQECNLLLTKQAISFHDSILDALTDGMEKKSRTYSKKGQLSPSKNVGLFNQSV
;
A
#
# COMPACT_ATOMS: atom_id res chain seq x y z
N MET A 1 -9.53 38.56 -3.99
CA MET A 1 -8.95 37.83 -2.86
C MET A 1 -9.32 36.38 -3.07
N GLU A 2 -8.37 35.54 -3.45
CA GLU A 2 -8.62 34.10 -3.66
C GLU A 2 -9.02 33.48 -2.31
N ASN A 3 -10.14 32.76 -2.29
CA ASN A 3 -10.53 31.90 -1.18
C ASN A 3 -9.56 30.71 -1.13
N ARG A 4 -8.34 30.93 -0.64
CA ARG A 4 -7.39 29.85 -0.39
C ARG A 4 -7.96 28.94 0.68
N GLN A 5 -8.02 27.64 0.40
CA GLN A 5 -8.52 26.66 1.36
C GLN A 5 -7.63 26.68 2.62
N ASN A 6 -8.26 26.69 3.80
CA ASN A 6 -7.55 26.70 5.07
C ASN A 6 -6.73 25.41 5.21
N GLY A 7 -5.41 25.54 5.33
CA GLY A 7 -4.49 24.41 5.36
C GLY A 7 -4.70 23.47 6.55
N VAL A 8 -5.13 23.96 7.72
CA VAL A 8 -5.41 23.11 8.88
C VAL A 8 -6.60 22.20 8.62
N VAL A 9 -7.66 22.72 8.02
CA VAL A 9 -8.84 21.92 7.64
C VAL A 9 -8.45 20.82 6.63
N LEU A 10 -7.54 21.16 5.71
CA LEU A 10 -7.03 20.20 4.73
C LEU A 10 -6.20 19.09 5.38
N LEU A 11 -5.35 19.43 6.36
CA LEU A 11 -4.59 18.44 7.14
C LEU A 11 -5.52 17.52 7.93
N THR A 12 -6.54 18.06 8.59
CA THR A 12 -7.53 17.23 9.31
C THR A 12 -8.26 16.27 8.38
N ALA A 13 -8.66 16.75 7.20
CA ALA A 13 -9.30 15.89 6.19
C ALA A 13 -8.36 14.78 5.71
N LEU A 14 -7.09 15.12 5.42
CA LEU A 14 -6.08 14.11 5.07
C LEU A 14 -5.89 13.08 6.18
N LYS A 15 -5.82 13.54 7.45
CA LYS A 15 -5.70 12.66 8.61
C LYS A 15 -6.84 11.65 8.68
N ASP A 16 -8.08 12.08 8.45
CA ASP A 16 -9.23 11.19 8.46
C ASP A 16 -9.23 10.23 7.26
N THR A 17 -8.74 10.65 6.09
CA THR A 17 -8.49 9.76 4.95
C THR A 17 -7.46 8.68 5.29
N LEU A 18 -6.41 9.01 6.04
CA LEU A 18 -5.39 8.04 6.48
C LEU A 18 -5.88 7.06 7.55
N LYS A 19 -6.81 7.49 8.41
CA LYS A 19 -7.50 6.57 9.33
C LYS A 19 -8.36 5.57 8.57
N ARG A 20 -9.10 6.02 7.56
CA ARG A 20 -9.86 5.12 6.67
C ARG A 20 -8.94 4.16 5.92
N GLU A 21 -7.77 4.62 5.46
CA GLU A 21 -6.78 3.75 4.82
C GLU A 21 -6.35 2.62 5.77
N LYS A 22 -6.05 2.97 7.02
CA LYS A 22 -5.69 1.99 8.05
C LYS A 22 -6.79 0.93 8.21
N GLU A 23 -8.04 1.35 8.31
CA GLU A 23 -9.20 0.44 8.42
C GLU A 23 -9.34 -0.46 7.21
N ALA A 24 -9.21 0.08 5.99
CA ALA A 24 -9.26 -0.68 4.75
C ALA A 24 -8.12 -1.72 4.67
N LEU A 25 -6.90 -1.34 5.04
CA LEU A 25 -5.74 -2.24 5.11
C LEU A 25 -5.96 -3.36 6.13
N MET A 26 -6.48 -3.04 7.32
CA MET A 26 -6.79 -4.04 8.34
C MET A 26 -7.91 -5.01 7.89
N ALA A 27 -8.86 -4.53 7.10
CA ALA A 27 -9.94 -5.34 6.54
C ALA A 27 -9.55 -6.11 5.27
N ASN A 28 -8.36 -5.85 4.69
CA ASN A 28 -7.96 -6.28 3.35
C ASN A 28 -8.99 -5.87 2.27
N ASP A 29 -9.63 -4.73 2.43
CA ASP A 29 -10.58 -4.18 1.44
C ASP A 29 -9.81 -3.43 0.34
N SER A 30 -9.51 -4.15 -0.74
CA SER A 30 -8.75 -3.60 -1.87
C SER A 30 -9.49 -2.48 -2.60
N ILE A 31 -10.83 -2.55 -2.68
CA ILE A 31 -11.63 -1.53 -3.39
C ILE A 31 -11.60 -0.22 -2.60
N ALA A 32 -11.82 -0.29 -1.29
CA ALA A 32 -11.71 0.87 -0.43
C ALA A 32 -10.29 1.46 -0.45
N PHE A 33 -9.27 0.60 -0.37
CA PHE A 33 -7.88 1.01 -0.42
C PHE A 33 -7.53 1.76 -1.72
N ASP A 34 -7.88 1.23 -2.88
CA ASP A 34 -7.59 1.86 -4.17
C ASP A 34 -8.25 3.24 -4.29
N ASN A 35 -9.52 3.36 -3.90
CA ASN A 35 -10.21 4.66 -3.87
C ASN A 35 -9.51 5.67 -2.96
N ILE A 36 -9.02 5.22 -1.80
CA ILE A 36 -8.31 6.08 -0.84
C ILE A 36 -6.95 6.51 -1.40
N VAL A 37 -6.24 5.64 -2.13
CA VAL A 37 -4.98 6.01 -2.79
C VAL A 37 -5.21 7.12 -3.82
N THR A 38 -6.27 7.04 -4.62
CA THR A 38 -6.66 8.13 -5.53
C THR A 38 -6.97 9.41 -4.78
N GLU A 39 -7.78 9.35 -3.71
CA GLU A 39 -8.12 10.51 -2.90
C GLU A 39 -6.87 11.19 -2.31
N LYS A 40 -5.88 10.41 -1.86
CA LYS A 40 -4.60 10.92 -1.35
C LYS A 40 -3.78 11.67 -2.40
N GLN A 41 -3.85 11.26 -3.67
CA GLN A 41 -3.15 11.97 -4.74
C GLN A 41 -3.74 13.38 -4.93
N ASP A 42 -5.05 13.53 -4.82
CA ASP A 42 -5.72 14.83 -4.93
C ASP A 42 -5.33 15.78 -3.77
N PHE A 43 -5.05 15.23 -2.58
CA PHE A 43 -4.57 16.03 -1.45
C PHE A 43 -3.20 16.67 -1.71
N LEU A 44 -2.32 16.06 -2.50
CA LEU A 44 -1.00 16.63 -2.77
C LEU A 44 -1.11 17.96 -3.51
N GLY A 45 -1.90 18.01 -4.58
CA GLY A 45 -2.13 19.26 -5.32
C GLY A 45 -2.83 20.32 -4.46
N ARG A 46 -3.79 19.92 -3.64
CA ARG A 46 -4.50 20.85 -2.74
C ARG A 46 -3.62 21.41 -1.63
N LEU A 47 -2.64 20.63 -1.15
CA LEU A 47 -1.70 21.06 -0.12
C LEU A 47 -0.68 22.06 -0.66
N GLU A 48 -0.28 21.95 -1.93
CA GLU A 48 0.61 22.92 -2.59
C GLU A 48 -0.03 24.32 -2.69
N GLU A 49 -1.35 24.37 -2.91
CA GLU A 49 -2.11 25.62 -3.03
C GLU A 49 -2.68 26.12 -1.69
N ALA A 50 -2.57 25.34 -0.62
CA ALA A 50 -3.16 25.65 0.67
C ALA A 50 -2.47 26.84 1.35
N SER A 51 -3.26 27.69 2.00
CA SER A 51 -2.72 28.75 2.85
C SER A 51 -2.74 28.33 4.31
N PHE A 52 -1.60 28.52 4.98
CA PHE A 52 -1.42 28.35 6.41
C PHE A 52 -1.26 29.70 7.14
N GLU A 53 -1.46 30.82 6.43
CA GLU A 53 -1.40 32.14 7.05
C GLU A 53 -2.49 32.31 8.11
N GLY A 54 -2.13 32.87 9.26
CA GLY A 54 -3.04 33.06 10.40
C GLY A 54 -3.45 31.76 11.12
N CYS A 55 -2.94 30.60 10.70
CA CYS A 55 -3.22 29.34 11.36
C CYS A 55 -2.37 29.17 12.63
N ASN A 56 -2.91 28.46 13.63
CA ASN A 56 -2.17 28.15 14.85
C ASN A 56 -1.06 27.14 14.53
N ARG A 57 0.19 27.56 14.70
CA ARG A 57 1.38 26.73 14.46
C ARG A 57 1.38 25.43 15.27
N VAL A 58 0.98 25.47 16.53
CA VAL A 58 0.92 24.28 17.40
C VAL A 58 -0.10 23.28 16.86
N ALA A 59 -1.24 23.76 16.38
CA ALA A 59 -2.25 22.89 15.77
C ALA A 59 -1.72 22.24 14.47
N ILE A 60 -1.03 23.00 13.62
CA ILE A 60 -0.40 22.44 12.41
C ILE A 60 0.62 21.37 12.77
N GLU A 61 1.52 21.65 13.72
CA GLU A 61 2.56 20.71 14.13
C GLU A 61 1.97 19.40 14.69
N GLN A 62 0.88 19.50 15.47
CA GLN A 62 0.17 18.33 15.96
C GLN A 62 -0.46 17.51 14.83
N GLU A 63 -1.17 18.16 13.90
CA GLU A 63 -1.79 17.46 12.76
C GLU A 63 -0.74 16.76 11.88
N VAL A 64 0.39 17.41 11.61
CA VAL A 64 1.48 16.83 10.83
C VAL A 64 2.10 15.62 11.52
N LEU A 65 2.26 15.67 12.84
CA LEU A 65 2.80 14.55 13.62
C LEU A 65 1.85 13.34 13.57
N GLU A 66 0.56 13.55 13.79
CA GLU A 66 -0.45 12.47 13.71
C GLU A 66 -0.54 11.89 12.28
N ILE A 67 -0.49 12.73 11.25
CA ILE A 67 -0.44 12.30 9.84
C ILE A 67 0.79 11.42 9.60
N LYS A 68 1.95 11.81 10.11
CA LYS A 68 3.19 11.04 9.96
C LYS A 68 3.07 9.66 10.61
N GLU A 69 2.58 9.59 11.84
CA GLU A 69 2.38 8.32 12.55
C GLU A 69 1.40 7.40 11.82
N LEU A 70 0.31 7.95 11.29
CA LEU A 70 -0.65 7.18 10.49
C LEU A 70 -0.04 6.65 9.19
N GLN A 71 0.75 7.46 8.48
CA GLN A 71 1.45 7.03 7.26
C GLN A 71 2.46 5.91 7.55
N GLU A 72 3.23 6.02 8.64
CA GLU A 72 4.16 4.98 9.07
C GLU A 72 3.44 3.68 9.42
N CYS A 73 2.29 3.76 10.09
CA CYS A 73 1.44 2.62 10.41
C CYS A 73 0.89 1.95 9.14
N ASN A 74 0.32 2.73 8.22
CA ASN A 74 -0.22 2.22 6.96
C ASN A 74 0.86 1.57 6.11
N LEU A 75 2.06 2.17 6.05
CA LEU A 75 3.22 1.57 5.37
C LEU A 75 3.61 0.22 5.98
N LEU A 76 3.60 0.10 7.30
CA LEU A 76 3.90 -1.16 7.98
C LEU A 76 2.87 -2.25 7.65
N LEU A 77 1.57 -1.91 7.68
CA LEU A 77 0.49 -2.82 7.30
C LEU A 77 0.63 -3.30 5.85
N THR A 78 0.90 -2.39 4.92
CA THR A 78 1.14 -2.73 3.51
C THR A 78 2.33 -3.66 3.35
N LYS A 79 3.46 -3.37 4.00
CA LYS A 79 4.65 -4.24 3.98
C LYS A 79 4.36 -5.63 4.55
N GLN A 80 3.59 -5.70 5.62
CA GLN A 80 3.18 -6.97 6.22
C GLN A 80 2.30 -7.79 5.27
N ALA A 81 1.34 -7.15 4.60
CA ALA A 81 0.47 -7.80 3.61
C ALA A 81 1.28 -8.37 2.44
N ILE A 82 2.23 -7.58 1.90
CA ILE A 82 3.13 -8.04 0.82
C ILE A 82 3.99 -9.22 1.30
N SER A 83 4.62 -9.11 2.46
CA SER A 83 5.47 -10.18 3.00
C SER A 83 4.71 -11.49 3.23
N PHE A 84 3.45 -11.41 3.64
CA PHE A 84 2.59 -12.59 3.77
C PHE A 84 2.25 -13.20 2.41
N HIS A 85 1.96 -12.35 1.40
CA HIS A 85 1.73 -12.80 0.04
C HIS A 85 2.95 -13.51 -0.56
N ASP A 86 4.14 -12.94 -0.41
CA ASP A 86 5.40 -13.55 -0.87
C ASP A 86 5.61 -14.93 -0.21
N SER A 87 5.36 -15.03 1.10
CA SER A 87 5.47 -16.30 1.84
C SER A 87 4.52 -17.38 1.30
N ILE A 88 3.33 -17.01 0.83
CA ILE A 88 2.39 -17.93 0.19
C ILE A 88 2.94 -18.40 -1.16
N LEU A 89 3.45 -17.49 -1.98
CA LEU A 89 4.02 -17.83 -3.30
C LEU A 89 5.24 -18.74 -3.18
N ASP A 90 6.11 -18.48 -2.20
CA ASP A 90 7.26 -19.33 -1.90
C ASP A 90 6.81 -20.75 -1.50
N ALA A 91 5.84 -20.86 -0.59
CA ALA A 91 5.31 -22.15 -0.15
C ALA A 91 4.66 -22.95 -1.29
N LEU A 92 3.94 -22.28 -2.21
CA LEU A 92 3.36 -22.90 -3.40
C LEU A 92 4.44 -23.43 -4.35
N THR A 93 5.46 -22.60 -4.61
CA THR A 93 6.59 -22.96 -5.49
C THR A 93 7.35 -24.18 -4.93
N ASP A 94 7.67 -24.15 -3.63
CA ASP A 94 8.30 -25.27 -2.93
C ASP A 94 7.48 -26.57 -3.00
N GLY A 95 6.16 -26.46 -2.82
CA GLY A 95 5.24 -27.60 -2.92
C GLY A 95 5.23 -28.21 -4.33
N MET A 96 5.21 -27.37 -5.37
CA MET A 96 5.26 -27.80 -6.76
C MET A 96 6.58 -28.49 -7.12
N GLU A 97 7.72 -27.96 -6.66
CA GLU A 97 9.04 -28.59 -6.88
C GLU A 97 9.16 -29.95 -6.20
N LYS A 98 8.65 -30.09 -4.97
CA LYS A 98 8.67 -31.35 -4.21
C LYS A 98 7.83 -32.45 -4.87
N LYS A 99 6.70 -32.09 -5.49
CA LYS A 99 5.84 -33.03 -6.26
C LYS A 99 6.51 -33.50 -7.56
N SER A 100 7.30 -32.65 -8.21
CA SER A 100 8.11 -33.03 -9.39
C SER A 100 9.18 -34.08 -9.07
N ARG A 101 9.76 -34.02 -7.85
CA ARG A 101 10.83 -34.93 -7.41
C ARG A 101 10.38 -36.32 -6.95
N THR A 102 9.08 -36.55 -6.72
CA THR A 102 8.61 -37.80 -6.08
C THR A 102 8.28 -38.95 -7.04
N TYR A 103 8.35 -38.77 -8.36
CA TYR A 103 8.22 -39.87 -9.34
C TYR A 103 9.05 -39.65 -10.61
N SER A 104 10.37 -39.55 -10.52
CA SER A 104 11.25 -39.87 -11.66
C SER A 104 12.21 -41.00 -11.31
N LYS A 105 11.65 -42.21 -11.31
CA LYS A 105 12.41 -43.46 -11.24
C LYS A 105 12.77 -43.84 -12.68
N LYS A 106 13.95 -43.38 -13.13
CA LYS A 106 14.67 -43.65 -14.40
C LYS A 106 14.52 -42.60 -15.51
N GLY A 107 15.66 -42.05 -15.93
CA GLY A 107 15.89 -41.54 -17.30
C GLY A 107 16.36 -40.10 -17.38
N GLN A 108 17.68 -39.92 -17.54
CA GLN A 108 18.39 -38.73 -18.06
C GLN A 108 17.85 -37.34 -17.68
N LEU A 109 18.63 -36.65 -16.84
CA LEU A 109 18.59 -35.20 -16.68
C LEU A 109 18.84 -34.53 -18.03
N SER A 110 17.78 -34.15 -18.74
CA SER A 110 17.83 -33.08 -19.73
C SER A 110 17.49 -31.76 -19.01
N PRO A 111 18.23 -30.66 -19.28
CA PRO A 111 17.97 -29.38 -18.65
C PRO A 111 16.66 -28.83 -19.20
N SER A 112 15.56 -29.01 -18.47
CA SER A 112 14.26 -28.45 -18.84
C SER A 112 14.30 -26.94 -18.63
N LYS A 113 14.59 -26.25 -19.73
CA LYS A 113 14.09 -24.92 -20.11
C LYS A 113 12.99 -24.41 -19.16
N ASN A 114 13.32 -23.37 -18.39
CA ASN A 114 12.34 -22.49 -17.75
C ASN A 114 11.36 -21.98 -18.82
N VAL A 115 10.21 -22.64 -18.97
CA VAL A 115 9.10 -22.19 -19.81
C VAL A 115 8.04 -21.65 -18.87
N GLY A 116 7.66 -20.40 -19.12
CA GLY A 116 7.01 -19.52 -18.18
C GLY A 116 5.63 -19.95 -17.75
N LEU A 117 5.46 -20.10 -16.43
CA LEU A 117 4.17 -20.11 -15.77
C LEU A 117 3.61 -18.69 -15.54
N PHE A 118 4.40 -17.64 -15.79
CA PHE A 118 3.99 -16.24 -15.59
C PHE A 118 3.86 -15.44 -16.89
N ASN A 119 3.91 -16.09 -18.06
CA ASN A 119 3.70 -15.42 -19.34
C ASN A 119 2.26 -15.64 -19.84
N GLN A 120 1.30 -15.11 -19.07
CA GLN A 120 -0.03 -14.81 -19.59
C GLN A 120 -0.36 -13.37 -19.19
N SER A 121 0.21 -12.43 -19.94
CA SER A 121 -0.46 -11.17 -20.19
C SER A 121 -1.66 -11.46 -21.09
N VAL A 122 -2.86 -11.15 -20.60
CA VAL A 122 -4.04 -10.83 -21.42
C VAL A 122 -4.58 -9.51 -20.94
#